data_AF-A0A453RQS5-F1
#
_entry.id   AF-A0A453RQS5-F1
#
_cell.length_a   1.000
_cell.length_b   1.000
_cell.length_c   1.000
_cell.angle_alpha   90.00
_cell.angle_beta   90.00
_cell.angle_gamma   90.00
#
_symmetry.space_group_name_H-M   'P 1'
#
loop_
_entity.id
_entity.type
_entity.pdbx_description
1 polymer ?
#
loop_
_entity_poly.entity_id
_entity_poly.type
_entity_poly.pdbx_seq_one_letter_code
_entity_poly.pdbx_strand_id
1 'polypeptide(L)'
;NRGWIADIHGTLHPRAVIEYVELWRLLQTIQLSNEPDKLSWKWTADGSYSARSAYHALFIGDTTAPFWRPIWKTWAPSNAKIFLWL
;
A
#
# COMPACT_ATOMS: atom_id res chain seq x y z
N ASN A 1 0.63 22.24 -18.22
CA ASN A 1 0.39 21.49 -16.97
C ASN A 1 -0.86 20.60 -17.05
N ARG A 2 -0.95 19.74 -18.08
CA ARG A 2 -2.08 18.82 -18.33
C ARG A 2 -1.59 17.52 -19.01
N GLY A 3 -0.29 17.23 -18.89
CA GLY A 3 0.36 16.09 -19.56
C GLY A 3 -0.19 14.74 -19.12
N TRP A 4 -0.60 14.65 -17.85
CA TRP A 4 -1.20 13.44 -17.27
C TRP A 4 -2.43 12.93 -18.00
N ILE A 5 -3.18 13.78 -18.73
CA ILE A 5 -4.33 13.32 -19.54
C ILE A 5 -3.84 12.47 -20.71
N ALA A 6 -2.72 12.86 -21.33
CA ALA A 6 -2.16 12.15 -22.46
C ALA A 6 -1.55 10.81 -22.06
N ASP A 7 -1.17 10.65 -20.78
CA ASP A 7 -0.67 9.39 -20.21
C ASP A 7 -1.78 8.36 -19.95
N ILE A 8 -3.05 8.76 -20.05
CA ILE A 8 -4.20 7.84 -19.93
C ILE A 8 -4.37 7.10 -21.25
N HIS A 9 -3.98 5.82 -21.24
CA HIS A 9 -4.04 4.96 -22.41
C HIS A 9 -5.04 3.81 -22.24
N GLY A 10 -5.61 3.37 -23.37
CA GLY A 10 -6.54 2.23 -23.44
C GLY A 10 -8.01 2.61 -23.36
N THR A 11 -8.89 1.62 -23.51
CA THR A 11 -10.33 1.81 -23.41
C THR A 11 -10.74 2.02 -21.96
N LEU A 12 -11.25 3.21 -21.64
CA LEU A 12 -11.79 3.52 -20.32
C LEU A 12 -13.17 2.87 -20.16
N HIS A 13 -13.28 1.96 -19.19
CA HIS A 13 -14.58 1.45 -18.75
C HIS A 13 -15.41 2.61 -18.15
N PRO A 14 -16.75 2.66 -18.28
CA PRO A 14 -17.61 3.71 -17.72
C PRO A 14 -17.23 4.22 -16.33
N ARG A 15 -16.85 3.33 -15.41
CA ARG A 15 -16.39 3.72 -14.07
C ARG A 15 -15.12 4.58 -14.09
N ALA A 16 -14.14 4.20 -14.91
CA ALA A 16 -12.90 4.96 -15.06
C ALA A 16 -13.14 6.35 -15.67
N VAL A 17 -14.19 6.51 -16.50
CA VAL A 17 -14.59 7.82 -17.02
C VAL A 17 -15.13 8.72 -15.89
N ILE A 18 -15.92 8.16 -14.97
CA ILE A 18 -16.41 8.90 -13.79
C ILE A 18 -15.22 9.34 -12.93
N GLU A 19 -14.33 8.41 -12.59
CA GLU A 19 -13.12 8.68 -11.80
C GLU A 19 -12.23 9.74 -12.46
N TYR A 20 -12.10 9.71 -13.79
CA TYR A 20 -11.41 10.74 -14.56
C TYR A 20 -12.05 12.13 -14.38
N VAL A 21 -13.37 12.25 -14.53
CA VAL A 21 -14.07 13.55 -14.40
C VAL A 21 -13.95 14.09 -12.97
N GLU A 22 -14.03 13.23 -11.96
CA GLU A 22 -13.82 13.61 -10.57
C GLU A 22 -12.40 14.13 -10.33
N LEU A 23 -11.39 13.38 -10.77
CA LEU A 23 -9.99 13.79 -10.68
C LEU A 23 -9.74 15.11 -11.42
N TRP A 24 -10.27 15.25 -12.64
CA TRP A 24 -10.15 16.48 -13.43
C TRP A 24 -10.66 17.69 -12.68
N ARG A 25 -11.83 17.58 -12.01
CA ARG A 25 -12.43 18.66 -11.21
C ARG A 25 -11.58 19.00 -10.00
N LEU A 26 -11.09 17.99 -9.27
CA LEU A 26 -10.23 18.19 -8.09
C LEU A 26 -8.91 18.87 -8.48
N LEU A 27 -8.33 18.51 -9.62
CA LEU A 27 -7.08 19.09 -10.08
C LEU A 27 -7.23 20.54 -10.58
N GLN A 28 -8.43 20.98 -11.01
CA GLN A 28 -8.63 22.39 -11.40
C GLN A 28 -8.37 23.37 -10.26
N THR A 29 -8.57 22.95 -9.01
CA THR A 29 -8.38 23.81 -7.84
C THR A 29 -6.93 23.83 -7.32
N ILE A 30 -6.06 22.98 -7.87
CA ILE A 30 -4.67 22.86 -7.41
C ILE A 30 -3.79 23.85 -8.17
N GLN A 31 -3.09 24.70 -7.43
CA GLN A 31 -2.05 25.58 -7.96
C GLN A 31 -0.69 24.91 -7.76
N LEU A 32 0.03 24.61 -8.85
CA LEU A 32 1.38 24.09 -8.74
C LEU A 32 2.36 25.20 -8.42
N SER A 33 3.34 24.88 -7.58
CA SER A 33 4.52 25.71 -7.33
C SER A 33 5.74 25.15 -8.05
N ASN A 34 6.76 25.97 -8.25
CA ASN A 34 8.09 25.52 -8.70
C ASN A 34 8.93 24.91 -7.57
N GLU A 35 8.41 24.87 -6.34
CA GLU A 35 9.07 24.18 -5.23
C GLU A 35 9.15 22.67 -5.51
N PRO A 36 10.28 22.01 -5.16
CA PRO A 36 10.40 20.58 -5.30
C PRO A 36 9.42 19.84 -4.40
N ASP A 37 8.84 18.76 -4.91
CA ASP A 37 7.97 17.87 -4.14
C ASP A 37 8.73 17.26 -2.96
N LYS A 38 8.04 17.15 -1.83
CA LYS A 38 8.56 16.53 -0.60
C LYS A 38 7.82 15.23 -0.35
N LEU A 39 8.55 14.12 -0.35
CA LEU A 39 8.01 12.83 0.05
C LEU A 39 8.15 12.69 1.57
N SER A 40 7.03 12.55 2.27
CA SER A 40 7.00 12.26 3.71
C SER A 40 6.35 10.91 3.98
N TRP A 41 7.03 10.07 4.75
CA TRP A 41 6.54 8.78 5.17
C TRP A 41 5.57 8.93 6.34
N LYS A 42 4.26 8.84 6.06
CA LYS A 42 3.20 9.10 7.06
C LYS A 42 3.22 8.19 8.30
N TRP A 43 4.00 7.10 8.27
CA TRP A 43 4.03 6.11 9.35
C TRP A 43 5.18 6.32 10.34
N THR A 44 5.97 7.37 10.17
CA THR A 44 6.96 7.80 11.16
C THR A 44 6.78 9.30 11.45
N ALA A 45 7.05 9.71 12.69
CA ALA A 45 6.86 11.10 13.11
C ALA A 45 7.83 12.06 12.42
N ASP A 46 9.01 11.57 12.03
CA ASP A 46 10.03 12.32 11.30
C ASP A 46 9.81 12.33 9.79
N GLY A 47 8.81 11.59 9.27
CA GLY A 47 8.55 11.46 7.85
C GLY A 47 9.60 10.63 7.09
N SER A 48 10.54 9.96 7.78
CA SER A 48 11.59 9.17 7.14
C SER A 48 11.12 7.77 6.75
N TYR A 49 11.35 7.40 5.50
CA TYR A 49 11.14 6.03 5.04
C TYR A 49 12.24 5.09 5.57
N SER A 50 11.85 3.88 5.94
CA SER A 50 12.77 2.75 6.12
C SER A 50 12.06 1.45 5.75
N ALA A 51 12.81 0.44 5.29
CA ALA A 51 12.23 -0.89 5.02
C ALA A 51 11.55 -1.48 6.27
N ARG A 52 12.07 -1.18 7.47
CA ARG A 52 11.48 -1.59 8.74
C ARG A 52 10.12 -0.93 8.98
N SER A 53 10.02 0.40 8.82
CA SER A 53 8.76 1.11 9.01
C SER A 53 7.72 0.75 7.93
N ALA A 54 8.16 0.46 6.71
CA ALA A 54 7.33 -0.12 5.67
C ALA A 54 6.77 -1.48 6.06
N TYR A 55 7.63 -2.38 6.55
CA TYR A 55 7.18 -3.68 7.02
C TYR A 55 6.16 -3.55 8.15
N HIS A 56 6.43 -2.74 9.18
CA HIS A 56 5.47 -2.49 10.25
C HIS A 56 4.13 -1.93 9.73
N ALA A 57 4.15 -1.03 8.74
CA ALA A 57 2.94 -0.46 8.16
C ALA A 57 2.04 -1.51 7.47
N LEU A 58 2.63 -2.56 6.89
CA LEU A 58 1.87 -3.66 6.26
C LEU A 58 1.05 -4.48 7.27
N PHE A 59 1.47 -4.50 8.54
CA PHE A 59 0.80 -5.25 9.62
C PHE A 59 -0.03 -4.36 10.54
N ILE A 60 -0.29 -3.10 10.17
CA ILE A 60 -1.18 -2.24 10.96
C ILE A 60 -2.59 -2.80 10.87
N GLY A 61 -3.18 -3.09 12.04
CA GLY A 61 -4.49 -3.72 12.15
C GLY A 61 -4.45 -5.25 12.11
N ASP A 62 -3.26 -5.85 12.00
CA ASP A 62 -3.12 -7.30 12.12
C ASP A 62 -3.20 -7.74 13.58
N THR A 63 -3.67 -8.96 13.78
CA THR A 63 -3.76 -9.59 15.09
C THR A 63 -2.49 -10.36 15.38
N THR A 64 -1.97 -10.25 16.61
CA THR A 64 -0.84 -11.08 17.02
C THR A 64 -1.27 -12.54 17.03
N ALA A 65 -0.61 -13.37 16.22
CA ALA A 65 -0.79 -14.81 16.32
C ALA A 65 -0.36 -15.26 17.73
N PRO A 66 -1.25 -15.83 18.56
CA PRO A 66 -0.89 -16.27 19.91
C PRO A 66 0.19 -17.36 19.90
N PHE A 67 0.39 -18.03 18.76
CA PHE A 67 1.36 -19.11 18.56
C PHE A 67 2.47 -18.76 17.56
N TRP A 68 2.95 -17.51 17.53
CA TRP A 68 4.04 -17.06 16.66
C TRP A 68 5.38 -17.79 16.88
N ARG A 69 5.53 -18.52 17.99
CA ARG A 69 6.73 -19.33 18.24
C ARG A 69 6.70 -20.57 17.34
N PRO A 70 7.75 -20.83 16.55
CA PRO A 70 7.77 -22.01 15.70
C PRO A 70 7.64 -23.28 16.56
N ILE A 71 6.65 -24.10 16.24
CA ILE A 71 6.39 -25.38 16.94
C ILE A 71 7.38 -26.41 16.36
N TRP A 72 8.60 -26.41 16.88
CA TRP A 72 9.66 -27.33 16.44
C TRP A 72 9.39 -28.80 16.85
N LYS A 73 8.45 -29.06 17.76
CA LYS A 73 8.04 -30.41 18.17
C LYS A 73 6.53 -30.55 18.12
N THR A 74 6.00 -30.94 16.97
CA THR A 74 4.61 -31.42 16.86
C THR A 74 4.57 -32.91 17.18
N TRP A 75 3.76 -33.29 18.17
CA TRP A 75 3.37 -34.70 18.42
C TRP A 75 2.36 -35.22 17.38
N ALA A 76 2.07 -34.42 16.35
CA ALA A 76 1.19 -34.79 15.26
C ALA A 76 1.79 -36.00 14.48
N PRO A 77 0.99 -37.01 14.16
CA PRO A 77 1.42 -38.10 13.29
C PRO A 77 1.90 -37.54 11.93
N SER A 78 2.84 -38.24 11.29
CA SER A 78 3.58 -37.74 10.12
C SER A 78 2.71 -37.31 8.94
N ASN A 79 1.50 -37.87 8.82
CA ASN A 79 0.49 -37.51 7.82
C ASN A 79 -0.16 -36.13 8.04
N ALA A 80 0.02 -35.50 9.21
CA ALA A 80 -0.55 -34.21 9.57
C ALA A 80 0.52 -33.11 9.79
N LYS A 81 1.80 -33.38 9.49
CA LYS A 81 2.91 -32.42 9.68
C LYS A 81 3.08 -31.40 8.54
N ILE A 82 2.23 -31.48 7.52
CA ILE A 82 2.26 -30.54 6.41
C ILE A 82 1.40 -29.34 6.83
N PHE A 83 1.88 -28.11 6.62
CA PHE A 83 1.17 -26.82 6.80
C PHE A 83 1.27 -26.12 8.18
N LEU A 84 2.48 -26.03 8.74
CA LEU A 84 2.85 -24.90 9.62
C LEU A 84 4.03 -24.16 9.00
N TRP A 85 3.76 -23.52 7.86
CA TRP A 85 4.63 -22.50 7.29
C TRP A 85 3.73 -21.33 6.88
N LEU A 86 3.65 -20.34 7.77
CA LEU A 86 3.48 -18.92 7.53
C LEU A 86 4.08 -18.19 8.72
#